data_AF-A0A6L4AFE7-F1
#
_entry.id   AF-A0A6L4AFE7-F1
#
_cell.length_a   1.000
_cell.length_b   1.000
_cell.length_c   1.000
_cell.angle_alpha   90.00
_cell.angle_beta   90.00
_cell.angle_gamma   90.00
#
_symmetry.space_group_name_H-M   'P 1'
#
loop_
_entity.id
_entity.type
_entity.pdbx_description
1 polymer ?
#
loop_
_entity_poly.entity_id
_entity_poly.type
_entity_poly.pdbx_seq_one_letter_code
_entity_poly.pdbx_strand_id
1 'polypeptide(L)'
;MEPIATTSQLLRHCSVLFGDHLELSDDFLDYVQLSGIRCAYRRRVKETHPDLAAGRGEAAGEYSPEEFFAVRTSYETLSSFIAARVDRQAAAAAPPCHSWQRPAADWHAGPEAGFPDLAGLPRRQLRLGDLLYHLGLASWKEVIDALVWQKASRPRLGELGCRFGWLCKDDIGAIFQARHPGQLFGDTAVRLGILAGRQRDSLLFHQKIRQPKLGGFFIQNGQLSEVEMARCIALMRRHNSLHAPLF
;
A
#
# COMPACT_ATOMS: atom_id res chain seq x y z
N MET A 1 -8.54 11.53 28.29
CA MET A 1 -8.66 10.21 28.93
C MET A 1 -9.65 9.43 28.08
N GLU A 2 -9.16 8.87 26.98
CA GLU A 2 -10.02 8.16 26.01
C GLU A 2 -10.59 6.91 26.70
N PRO A 3 -11.92 6.73 26.76
CA PRO A 3 -12.50 5.54 27.36
C PRO A 3 -12.10 4.34 26.50
N ILE A 4 -11.42 3.37 27.10
CA ILE A 4 -11.18 2.07 26.47
C ILE A 4 -12.56 1.43 26.33
N ALA A 5 -13.14 1.46 25.12
CA ALA A 5 -14.43 0.87 24.85
C ALA A 5 -14.40 -0.63 25.22
N THR A 6 -15.37 -1.07 26.03
CA THR A 6 -15.47 -2.45 26.49
C THR A 6 -15.80 -3.36 25.30
N THR A 7 -15.34 -4.61 25.30
CA THR A 7 -15.63 -5.61 24.25
C THR A 7 -17.11 -5.69 23.89
N SER A 8 -18.01 -5.68 24.89
CA SER A 8 -19.46 -5.68 24.68
C SER A 8 -19.98 -4.44 23.94
N GLN A 9 -19.35 -3.27 24.13
CA GLN A 9 -19.70 -2.04 23.40
C GLN A 9 -19.25 -2.15 21.94
N LEU A 10 -18.06 -2.69 21.69
CA LEU A 10 -17.55 -2.90 20.32
C LEU A 10 -18.44 -3.88 19.54
N LEU A 11 -18.89 -4.98 20.17
CA LEU A 11 -19.82 -5.93 19.55
C LEU A 11 -21.17 -5.28 19.21
N ARG A 12 -21.71 -4.44 20.10
CA ARG A 12 -22.94 -3.68 19.85
C ARG A 12 -22.78 -2.69 18.67
N HIS A 13 -21.63 -2.04 18.54
CA HIS A 13 -21.36 -1.19 17.38
C HIS A 13 -21.21 -2.00 16.08
N CYS A 14 -20.67 -3.21 16.15
CA CYS A 14 -20.62 -4.13 15.01
C CYS A 14 -22.02 -4.58 14.56
N SER A 15 -22.95 -4.86 15.47
CA SER A 15 -24.31 -5.27 15.09
C SER A 15 -25.06 -4.16 14.33
N VAL A 16 -24.86 -2.90 14.71
CA VAL A 16 -25.44 -1.75 13.99
C VAL A 16 -24.95 -1.66 12.54
N LEU A 17 -23.65 -1.88 12.30
CA LEU A 17 -23.04 -1.76 10.97
C LEU A 17 -23.27 -2.97 10.06
N PHE A 18 -23.13 -4.18 10.59
CA PHE A 18 -23.18 -5.42 9.80
C PHE A 18 -24.57 -6.07 9.77
N GLY A 19 -25.45 -5.71 10.72
CA GLY A 19 -26.77 -6.32 10.94
C GLY A 19 -26.69 -7.55 11.86
N ASP A 20 -27.85 -8.04 12.31
CA ASP A 20 -27.97 -9.17 13.25
C ASP A 20 -27.71 -10.54 12.60
N HIS A 21 -27.35 -10.57 11.31
CA HIS A 21 -27.18 -11.79 10.52
C HIS A 21 -25.77 -12.41 10.63
N LEU A 22 -24.85 -11.75 11.33
CA LEU A 22 -23.52 -12.30 11.62
C LEU A 22 -23.44 -12.73 13.10
N GLU A 23 -22.89 -13.92 13.35
CA GLU A 23 -22.49 -14.34 14.68
C GLU A 23 -21.30 -13.49 15.13
N LEU A 24 -21.58 -12.43 15.90
CA LEU A 24 -20.58 -11.52 16.43
C LEU A 24 -19.94 -12.14 17.68
N SER A 25 -18.75 -12.70 17.53
CA SER A 25 -17.93 -13.25 18.61
C SER A 25 -16.72 -12.36 18.92
N ASP A 26 -16.04 -12.63 20.03
CA ASP A 26 -14.76 -11.96 20.35
C ASP A 26 -13.70 -12.24 19.27
N ASP A 27 -13.69 -13.44 18.69
CA ASP A 27 -12.82 -13.80 17.56
C ASP A 27 -13.10 -12.95 16.30
N PHE A 28 -14.34 -12.50 16.12
CA PHE A 28 -14.69 -11.60 15.02
C PHE A 28 -13.98 -10.26 15.16
N LEU A 29 -13.84 -9.72 16.37
CA LEU A 29 -13.14 -8.43 16.60
C LEU A 29 -11.65 -8.53 16.27
N ASP A 30 -11.03 -9.69 16.47
CA ASP A 30 -9.65 -9.94 16.07
C ASP A 30 -9.50 -10.02 14.54
N TYR A 31 -10.49 -10.60 13.87
CA TYR A 31 -10.49 -10.73 12.42
C TYR A 31 -10.95 -9.46 11.69
N VAL A 32 -11.75 -8.59 12.32
CA VAL A 32 -12.36 -7.45 11.65
C VAL A 32 -11.28 -6.43 11.24
N GLN A 33 -11.27 -6.12 9.94
CA GLN A 33 -10.33 -5.18 9.34
C GLN A 33 -11.01 -3.83 9.10
N LEU A 34 -10.24 -2.74 9.16
CA LEU A 34 -10.74 -1.37 8.90
C LEU A 34 -11.46 -1.26 7.55
N SER A 35 -11.01 -2.02 6.55
CA SER A 35 -11.64 -2.10 5.23
C SER A 35 -13.05 -2.70 5.28
N GLY A 36 -13.29 -3.72 6.11
CA GLY A 36 -14.60 -4.34 6.28
C GLY A 36 -15.59 -3.40 6.95
N ILE A 37 -15.13 -2.68 7.99
CA ILE A 37 -15.94 -1.69 8.71
C ILE A 37 -16.34 -0.51 7.80
N ARG A 38 -15.38 0.00 7.01
CA ARG A 38 -15.65 1.06 6.01
C ARG A 38 -16.65 0.61 4.96
N CYS A 39 -16.59 -0.66 4.53
CA CYS A 39 -17.56 -1.21 3.59
C CYS A 39 -18.97 -1.27 4.19
N ALA A 40 -19.12 -1.85 5.39
CA ALA A 40 -20.40 -1.94 6.08
C ALA A 40 -21.01 -0.56 6.33
N TYR A 41 -20.20 0.41 6.77
CA TYR A 41 -20.61 1.79 6.92
C TYR A 41 -21.08 2.42 5.61
N ARG A 42 -20.33 2.27 4.51
CA ARG A 42 -20.75 2.80 3.19
C ARG A 42 -22.06 2.17 2.70
N ARG A 43 -22.27 0.87 2.96
CA ARG A 43 -23.52 0.19 2.63
C ARG A 43 -24.68 0.76 3.44
N ARG A 44 -24.53 0.83 4.77
CA ARG A 44 -25.54 1.42 5.67
C ARG A 44 -25.84 2.87 5.34
N VAL A 45 -24.82 3.72 5.13
CA VAL A 45 -25.03 5.11 4.72
C VAL A 45 -25.80 5.21 3.40
N LYS A 46 -25.53 4.34 2.42
CA LYS A 46 -26.31 4.29 1.17
C LYS A 46 -27.76 3.84 1.40
N GLU A 47 -28.05 3.07 2.43
CA GLU A 47 -29.41 2.60 2.75
C GLU A 47 -30.19 3.63 3.57
N THR A 48 -29.53 4.31 4.50
CA THR A 48 -30.14 5.18 5.52
C THR A 48 -29.96 6.69 5.23
N HIS A 49 -29.55 7.10 4.02
CA HIS A 49 -29.27 8.51 3.72
C HIS A 49 -30.56 9.35 3.60
N PRO A 50 -30.63 10.56 4.20
CA PRO A 50 -31.79 11.45 4.09
C PRO A 50 -32.17 11.81 2.64
N ASP A 51 -31.20 12.01 1.75
CA ASP A 51 -31.48 12.34 0.34
C ASP A 51 -32.23 11.24 -0.43
N LEU A 52 -32.18 9.98 0.03
CA LEU A 52 -32.95 8.89 -0.58
C LEU A 52 -34.40 8.84 -0.07
N ALA A 53 -34.65 9.32 1.14
CA ALA A 53 -35.99 9.48 1.70
C ALA A 53 -36.72 10.68 1.06
N ALA A 54 -36.00 11.77 0.74
CA ALA A 54 -36.57 12.94 0.08
C ALA A 54 -37.11 12.66 -1.35
N GLY A 55 -36.65 11.58 -2.00
CA GLY A 55 -37.09 11.17 -3.34
C GLY A 55 -38.13 10.04 -3.39
N ARG A 56 -38.47 9.42 -2.25
CA ARG A 56 -39.46 8.33 -2.16
C ARG A 56 -40.70 8.85 -1.43
N GLY A 57 -41.74 9.21 -2.19
CA GLY A 57 -43.04 9.60 -1.61
C GLY A 57 -43.62 8.53 -0.66
N GLU A 58 -44.46 9.01 0.26
CA GLU A 58 -45.29 8.47 1.37
C GLU A 58 -45.41 6.95 1.68
N ALA A 59 -44.75 6.03 0.97
CA ALA A 59 -44.83 4.58 1.16
C ALA A 59 -43.48 3.88 1.48
N ALA A 60 -42.41 4.62 1.72
CA ALA A 60 -41.12 4.06 2.14
C ALA A 60 -40.82 4.46 3.58
N GLY A 61 -40.47 3.47 4.42
CA GLY A 61 -40.37 3.55 5.87
C GLY A 61 -39.72 4.82 6.43
N GLU A 62 -40.25 5.24 7.57
CA GLU A 62 -39.89 6.45 8.31
C GLU A 62 -38.37 6.63 8.37
N TYR A 63 -37.88 7.69 7.73
CA TYR A 63 -36.50 8.14 7.91
C TYR A 63 -36.29 8.45 9.40
N SER A 64 -35.46 7.66 10.06
CA SER A 64 -35.07 7.89 11.45
C SER A 64 -33.68 8.54 11.49
N PRO A 65 -33.57 9.83 11.86
CA PRO A 65 -32.28 10.47 12.10
C PRO A 65 -31.42 9.70 13.12
N GLU A 66 -32.08 9.04 14.08
CA GLU A 66 -31.44 8.27 15.13
C GLU A 66 -30.65 7.08 14.58
N GLU A 67 -31.17 6.40 13.55
CA GLU A 67 -30.49 5.29 12.88
C GLU A 67 -29.21 5.77 12.17
N PHE A 68 -29.27 6.92 11.49
CA PHE A 68 -28.10 7.49 10.82
C PHE A 68 -27.01 7.90 11.83
N PHE A 69 -27.40 8.54 12.95
CA PHE A 69 -26.47 8.88 14.03
C PHE A 69 -25.87 7.64 14.71
N ALA A 70 -26.66 6.57 14.88
CA ALA A 70 -26.18 5.30 15.43
C ALA A 70 -25.15 4.63 14.52
N VAL A 71 -25.38 4.64 13.19
CA VAL A 71 -24.45 4.11 12.18
C VAL A 71 -23.13 4.90 12.19
N ARG A 72 -23.20 6.23 12.25
CA ARG A 72 -22.02 7.10 12.29
C ARG A 72 -21.19 6.91 13.56
N THR A 73 -21.83 6.97 14.72
CA THR A 73 -21.16 6.78 16.03
C THR A 73 -20.47 5.41 16.09
N SER A 74 -21.12 4.37 15.57
CA SER A 74 -20.55 3.02 15.54
C SER A 74 -19.31 2.91 14.64
N TYR A 75 -19.32 3.58 13.49
CA TYR A 75 -18.16 3.65 12.59
C TYR A 75 -16.96 4.37 13.22
N GLU A 76 -17.18 5.50 13.88
CA GLU A 76 -16.13 6.30 14.50
C GLU A 76 -15.42 5.53 15.63
N THR A 77 -16.19 4.92 16.54
CA THR A 77 -15.67 4.10 17.65
C THR A 77 -14.84 2.92 17.16
N LEU A 78 -15.36 2.16 16.18
CA LEU A 78 -14.68 0.98 15.66
C LEU A 78 -13.44 1.33 14.82
N SER A 79 -13.48 2.43 14.07
CA SER A 79 -12.33 2.90 13.29
C SER A 79 -11.17 3.33 14.19
N SER A 80 -11.46 4.02 15.30
CA SER A 80 -10.47 4.41 16.30
C SER A 80 -9.81 3.20 16.95
N PHE A 81 -10.61 2.20 17.36
CA PHE A 81 -10.10 0.96 17.96
C PHE A 81 -9.13 0.20 17.04
N ILE A 82 -9.48 0.05 15.76
CA ILE A 82 -8.62 -0.69 14.81
C ILE A 82 -7.35 0.08 14.47
N ALA A 83 -7.42 1.41 14.33
CA ALA A 83 -6.22 2.22 14.11
C ALA A 83 -5.20 2.02 15.24
N ALA A 84 -5.65 2.08 16.50
CA ALA A 84 -4.80 1.86 17.66
C ALA A 84 -4.24 0.42 17.75
N ARG A 85 -4.92 -0.57 17.16
CA ARG A 85 -4.44 -1.97 17.08
C ARG A 85 -3.34 -2.14 16.04
N VAL A 86 -3.52 -1.55 14.86
CA VAL A 86 -2.54 -1.64 13.76
C VAL A 86 -1.22 -0.98 14.12
N ASP A 87 -1.25 0.18 14.78
CA ASP A 87 -0.03 0.87 15.23
C ASP A 87 0.76 0.02 16.25
N ARG A 88 0.07 -0.65 17.16
CA ARG A 88 0.69 -1.59 18.12
C ARG A 88 1.33 -2.80 17.44
N GLN A 89 0.68 -3.37 16.42
CA GLN A 89 1.23 -4.50 15.67
C GLN A 89 2.41 -4.12 14.77
N ALA A 90 2.39 -2.91 14.18
CA ALA A 90 3.49 -2.40 13.37
C ALA A 90 4.75 -2.13 14.21
N ALA A 91 4.61 -1.66 15.45
CA ALA A 91 5.72 -1.49 16.38
C ALA A 91 6.37 -2.83 16.80
N ALA A 92 5.60 -3.93 16.81
CA ALA A 92 6.07 -5.26 17.20
C ALA A 92 6.74 -6.06 16.05
N ALA A 93 6.53 -5.67 14.79
CA ALA A 93 6.91 -6.44 13.60
C ALA A 93 8.22 -5.98 12.91
N ALA A 94 9.12 -5.28 13.62
CA ALA A 94 10.44 -4.94 13.07
C ALA A 94 11.21 -6.23 12.69
N PRO A 95 11.69 -6.38 11.44
CA PRO A 95 12.25 -7.63 10.98
C PRO A 95 13.64 -7.89 11.60
N PRO A 96 13.99 -9.16 11.90
CA PRO A 96 15.34 -9.52 12.31
C PRO A 96 16.31 -9.35 11.13
N CYS A 97 17.39 -8.62 11.36
CA CYS A 97 18.49 -8.45 10.41
C CYS A 97 19.31 -9.75 10.33
N HIS A 98 19.14 -10.50 9.23
CA HIS A 98 20.02 -11.62 8.91
C HIS A 98 21.35 -11.07 8.36
N SER A 99 22.43 -11.24 9.11
CA SER A 99 23.78 -10.88 8.72
C SER A 99 24.34 -11.89 7.70
N TRP A 100 24.38 -11.49 6.44
CA TRP A 100 25.09 -12.25 5.40
C TRP A 100 26.53 -11.76 5.34
N GLN A 101 27.48 -12.64 5.69
CA GLN A 101 28.91 -12.34 5.67
C GLN A 101 29.44 -12.25 4.23
N ARG A 102 30.03 -11.11 3.88
CA ARG A 102 30.75 -10.85 2.61
C ARG A 102 32.22 -11.29 2.71
N PRO A 103 32.86 -11.69 1.60
CA PRO A 103 34.29 -11.46 1.43
C PRO A 103 34.50 -9.94 1.33
N ALA A 104 35.28 -9.38 2.26
CA ALA A 104 35.62 -7.97 2.27
C ALA A 104 36.39 -7.62 0.98
N ALA A 105 35.71 -7.00 0.02
CA ALA A 105 36.38 -6.17 -0.96
C ALA A 105 36.51 -4.78 -0.33
N ASP A 106 37.74 -4.26 -0.27
CA ASP A 106 38.20 -3.07 0.46
C ASP A 106 37.61 -1.72 -0.04
N TRP A 107 36.28 -1.65 -0.21
CA TRP A 107 35.54 -0.46 -0.64
C TRP A 107 35.34 0.57 0.48
N HIS A 108 35.58 0.20 1.74
CA HIS A 108 35.45 1.09 2.91
C HIS A 108 36.62 2.06 3.08
N ALA A 109 37.55 2.13 2.13
CA ALA A 109 38.70 3.03 2.14
C ALA A 109 38.30 4.49 1.78
N GLY A 110 37.52 5.13 2.66
CA GLY A 110 37.32 6.57 2.70
C GLY A 110 36.72 7.24 1.44
N PRO A 111 36.56 8.57 1.48
CA PRO A 111 36.02 9.34 0.35
C PRO A 111 36.87 9.32 -0.92
N GLU A 112 38.13 8.89 -0.83
CA GLU A 112 39.17 9.08 -1.85
C GLU A 112 39.50 7.83 -2.67
N ALA A 113 38.96 6.66 -2.32
CA ALA A 113 39.05 5.48 -3.17
C ALA A 113 38.26 5.73 -4.47
N GLY A 114 38.98 6.04 -5.55
CA GLY A 114 38.43 6.27 -6.88
C GLY A 114 37.58 5.08 -7.35
N PHE A 115 36.54 5.38 -8.12
CA PHE A 115 35.71 4.34 -8.74
C PHE A 115 36.57 3.44 -9.64
N PRO A 116 36.28 2.12 -9.71
CA PRO A 116 36.94 1.24 -10.66
C PRO A 116 36.67 1.76 -12.07
N ASP A 117 37.63 1.50 -12.95
CA ASP A 117 37.75 2.15 -14.25
C ASP A 117 36.44 2.15 -15.04
N LEU A 118 35.93 3.34 -15.37
CA LEU A 118 34.74 3.54 -16.21
C LEU A 118 34.92 2.93 -17.61
N ALA A 119 36.16 2.62 -17.99
CA ALA A 119 36.52 2.00 -19.26
C ALA A 119 35.84 0.63 -19.50
N GLY A 120 35.45 -0.09 -18.45
CA GLY A 120 34.75 -1.38 -18.54
C GLY A 120 33.23 -1.28 -18.75
N LEU A 121 32.65 -0.08 -18.71
CA LEU A 121 31.20 0.09 -18.80
C LEU A 121 30.68 -0.02 -20.25
N PRO A 122 29.51 -0.65 -20.46
CA PRO A 122 28.85 -0.64 -21.76
C PRO A 122 28.57 0.79 -22.25
N ARG A 123 28.85 1.06 -23.53
CA ARG A 123 28.56 2.34 -24.23
C ARG A 123 27.07 2.51 -24.55
N ARG A 124 26.21 2.27 -23.57
CA ARG A 124 24.76 2.46 -23.61
C ARG A 124 24.29 3.03 -22.28
N GLN A 125 23.06 3.51 -22.23
CA GLN A 125 22.45 3.89 -20.95
C GLN A 125 22.37 2.67 -20.02
N LEU A 126 22.82 2.86 -18.78
CA LEU A 126 22.81 1.86 -17.73
C LEU A 126 21.69 2.16 -16.73
N ARG A 127 21.00 1.09 -16.32
CA ARG A 127 20.13 1.15 -15.14
C ARG A 127 20.99 0.96 -13.89
N LEU A 128 20.48 1.37 -12.74
CA LEU A 128 21.22 1.27 -11.47
C LEU A 128 21.70 -0.17 -11.20
N GLY A 129 20.86 -1.18 -11.42
CA GLY A 129 21.25 -2.58 -11.26
C GLY A 129 22.38 -3.01 -12.19
N ASP A 130 22.33 -2.59 -13.47
CA ASP A 130 23.39 -2.88 -14.45
C ASP A 130 24.71 -2.24 -14.03
N LEU A 131 24.67 -0.99 -13.57
CA LEU A 131 25.84 -0.28 -13.10
C LEU A 131 26.47 -0.98 -11.88
N LEU A 132 25.66 -1.32 -10.86
CA LEU A 132 26.14 -2.02 -9.67
C LEU A 132 26.77 -3.37 -10.01
N TYR A 133 26.22 -4.07 -11.00
CA TYR A 133 26.79 -5.31 -11.53
C TYR A 133 28.16 -5.10 -12.19
N HIS A 134 28.26 -4.13 -13.09
CA HIS A 134 29.53 -3.85 -13.79
C HIS A 134 30.61 -3.28 -12.87
N LEU A 135 30.24 -2.58 -11.79
CA LEU A 135 31.17 -2.13 -10.76
C LEU A 135 31.59 -3.25 -9.79
N GLY A 136 31.00 -4.45 -9.90
CA GLY A 136 31.26 -5.56 -8.98
C GLY A 136 30.70 -5.33 -7.56
N LEU A 137 29.80 -4.35 -7.39
CA LEU A 137 29.17 -4.02 -6.11
C LEU A 137 27.99 -4.94 -5.79
N ALA A 138 27.40 -5.54 -6.82
CA ALA A 138 26.33 -6.52 -6.69
C ALA A 138 26.49 -7.62 -7.75
N SER A 139 26.26 -8.86 -7.37
CA SER A 139 26.05 -9.96 -8.31
C SER A 139 24.72 -9.79 -9.05
N TRP A 140 24.60 -10.44 -10.22
CA TRP A 140 23.33 -10.44 -10.96
C TRP A 140 22.18 -11.02 -10.14
N LYS A 141 22.45 -12.01 -9.27
CA LYS A 141 21.47 -12.56 -8.34
C LYS A 141 20.93 -11.50 -7.39
N GLU A 142 21.80 -10.69 -6.80
CA GLU A 142 21.39 -9.62 -5.87
C GLU A 142 20.59 -8.52 -6.57
N VAL A 143 20.91 -8.22 -7.83
CA VAL A 143 20.10 -7.30 -8.66
C VAL A 143 18.69 -7.86 -8.88
N ILE A 144 18.57 -9.15 -9.18
CA ILE A 144 17.28 -9.84 -9.33
C ILE A 144 16.52 -9.83 -7.99
N ASP A 145 17.17 -10.16 -6.88
CA ASP A 145 16.56 -10.16 -5.55
C ASP A 145 16.05 -8.76 -5.17
N ALA A 146 16.82 -7.70 -5.48
CA ALA A 146 16.40 -6.32 -5.29
C ALA A 146 15.16 -5.95 -6.14
N LEU A 147 15.08 -6.44 -7.38
CA LEU A 147 13.93 -6.23 -8.25
C LEU A 147 12.69 -6.97 -7.76
N VAL A 148 12.86 -8.21 -7.28
CA VAL A 148 11.80 -9.03 -6.68
C VAL A 148 11.27 -8.34 -5.42
N TRP A 149 12.17 -7.90 -4.52
CA TRP A 149 11.82 -7.12 -3.34
C TRP A 149 11.04 -5.85 -3.71
N GLN A 150 11.54 -5.06 -4.66
CA GLN A 150 10.88 -3.83 -5.09
C GLN A 150 9.46 -4.09 -5.64
N LYS A 151 9.28 -5.20 -6.38
CA LYS A 151 7.99 -5.60 -6.92
C LYS A 151 7.05 -6.10 -5.82
N ALA A 152 7.56 -6.90 -4.88
CA ALA A 152 6.78 -7.44 -3.75
C ALA A 152 6.31 -6.33 -2.79
N SER A 153 7.12 -5.28 -2.61
CA SER A 153 6.77 -4.13 -1.79
C SER A 153 5.70 -3.22 -2.41
N ARG A 154 5.32 -3.42 -3.68
CA ARG A 154 4.27 -2.63 -4.33
C ARG A 154 2.88 -3.16 -3.92
N PRO A 155 2.12 -2.44 -3.07
CA PRO A 155 0.81 -2.92 -2.63
C PRO A 155 -0.15 -3.03 -3.81
N ARG A 156 -1.06 -4.01 -3.80
CA ARG A 156 -2.03 -4.19 -4.88
C ARG A 156 -3.04 -3.03 -4.85
N LEU A 157 -3.49 -2.57 -6.02
CA LEU A 157 -4.41 -1.43 -6.11
C LEU A 157 -5.73 -1.71 -5.39
N GLY A 158 -6.25 -2.93 -5.51
CA GLY A 158 -7.44 -3.40 -4.80
C GLY A 158 -7.27 -3.37 -3.27
N GLU A 159 -6.13 -3.84 -2.77
CA GLU A 159 -5.81 -3.80 -1.33
C GLU A 159 -5.71 -2.37 -0.80
N LEU A 160 -5.11 -1.46 -1.57
CA LEU A 160 -5.11 -0.04 -1.23
C LEU A 160 -6.53 0.53 -1.20
N GLY A 161 -7.36 0.21 -2.19
CA GLY A 161 -8.77 0.61 -2.22
C GLY A 161 -9.54 0.11 -1.00
N CYS A 162 -9.32 -1.15 -0.59
CA CYS A 162 -9.86 -1.70 0.65
C CYS A 162 -9.38 -0.92 1.88
N ARG A 163 -8.06 -0.68 1.99
CA ARG A 163 -7.48 0.07 3.11
C ARG A 163 -8.06 1.47 3.23
N PHE A 164 -8.30 2.17 2.12
CA PHE A 164 -8.94 3.49 2.12
C PHE A 164 -10.48 3.43 2.28
N GLY A 165 -11.09 2.24 2.26
CA GLY A 165 -12.54 2.04 2.35
C GLY A 165 -13.30 2.30 1.06
N TRP A 166 -12.59 2.46 -0.06
CA TRP A 166 -13.20 2.74 -1.37
C TRP A 166 -13.61 1.47 -2.10
N LEU A 167 -13.01 0.33 -1.76
CA LEU A 167 -13.36 -0.98 -2.30
C LEU A 167 -13.65 -1.97 -1.17
N CYS A 168 -14.46 -2.98 -1.45
CA CYS A 168 -14.57 -4.19 -0.65
C CYS A 168 -14.16 -5.44 -1.45
N LYS A 169 -14.19 -6.61 -0.81
CA LYS A 169 -13.86 -7.88 -1.49
C LYS A 169 -14.83 -8.18 -2.63
N ASP A 170 -16.12 -7.87 -2.45
CA ASP A 170 -17.15 -8.09 -3.46
C ASP A 170 -16.96 -7.14 -4.65
N ASP A 171 -16.65 -5.87 -4.39
CA ASP A 171 -16.30 -4.90 -5.44
C ASP A 171 -15.09 -5.36 -6.27
N ILE A 172 -14.06 -5.89 -5.61
CA ILE A 172 -12.87 -6.44 -6.28
C ILE A 172 -13.28 -7.62 -7.17
N GLY A 173 -14.11 -8.53 -6.67
CA GLY A 173 -14.65 -9.65 -7.44
C GLY A 173 -15.42 -9.18 -8.67
N ALA A 174 -16.34 -8.22 -8.51
CA ALA A 174 -17.09 -7.62 -9.60
C ALA A 174 -16.20 -6.96 -10.65
N ILE A 175 -15.15 -6.24 -10.23
CA ILE A 175 -14.15 -5.66 -11.14
C ILE A 175 -13.41 -6.74 -11.91
N PHE A 176 -13.00 -7.84 -11.27
CA PHE A 176 -12.32 -8.93 -11.95
C PHE A 176 -13.21 -9.66 -12.95
N GLN A 177 -14.49 -9.87 -12.65
CA GLN A 177 -15.44 -10.52 -13.56
C GLN A 177 -15.75 -9.65 -14.79
N ALA A 178 -15.84 -8.34 -14.62
CA ALA A 178 -16.14 -7.41 -15.71
C ALA A 178 -14.90 -6.97 -16.52
N ARG A 179 -13.69 -7.39 -16.11
CA ARG A 179 -12.42 -7.00 -16.71
C ARG A 179 -12.08 -7.89 -17.89
N HIS A 180 -11.84 -7.28 -19.06
CA HIS A 180 -11.29 -8.00 -20.20
C HIS A 180 -9.76 -8.13 -20.13
N PRO A 181 -9.15 -9.14 -20.79
CA PRO A 181 -7.71 -9.24 -20.93
C PRO A 181 -7.09 -7.94 -21.48
N GLY A 182 -6.00 -7.48 -20.88
CA GLY A 182 -5.33 -6.23 -21.27
C GLY A 182 -5.90 -4.95 -20.63
N GLN A 183 -7.12 -4.97 -20.08
CA GLN A 183 -7.66 -3.80 -19.38
C GLN A 183 -6.99 -3.60 -18.02
N LEU A 184 -6.88 -2.34 -17.58
CA LEU A 184 -6.36 -2.01 -16.26
C LEU A 184 -7.46 -2.12 -15.21
N PHE A 185 -7.10 -2.63 -14.02
CA PHE A 185 -8.03 -2.80 -12.91
C PHE A 185 -8.67 -1.46 -12.50
N GLY A 186 -7.86 -0.40 -12.36
CA GLY A 186 -8.34 0.91 -11.95
C GLY A 186 -9.34 1.54 -12.93
N ASP A 187 -9.10 1.39 -14.24
CA ASP A 187 -10.00 1.93 -15.25
C ASP A 187 -11.31 1.14 -15.34
N THR A 188 -11.23 -0.18 -15.14
CA THR A 188 -12.42 -1.03 -15.04
C THR A 188 -13.27 -0.63 -13.83
N ALA A 189 -12.65 -0.37 -12.67
CA ALA A 189 -13.34 0.07 -11.47
C ALA A 189 -14.04 1.44 -11.63
N VAL A 190 -13.42 2.35 -12.39
CA VAL A 190 -14.03 3.65 -12.72
C VAL A 190 -15.19 3.48 -13.70
N ARG A 191 -15.03 2.65 -14.73
CA ARG A 191 -16.09 2.34 -15.70
C ARG A 191 -17.33 1.74 -15.04
N LEU A 192 -17.15 0.88 -14.03
CA LEU A 192 -18.24 0.29 -13.25
C LEU A 192 -18.87 1.26 -12.23
N GLY A 193 -18.35 2.48 -12.09
CA GLY A 193 -18.83 3.45 -11.10
C GLY A 193 -18.49 3.10 -9.65
N ILE A 194 -17.68 2.07 -9.42
CA ILE A 194 -17.25 1.63 -8.08
C ILE A 194 -16.25 2.64 -7.50
N LEU A 195 -15.34 3.13 -8.34
CA LEU A 195 -14.39 4.20 -8.01
C LEU A 195 -14.66 5.45 -8.82
N ALA A 196 -14.47 6.62 -8.21
CA ALA A 196 -14.32 7.87 -8.94
C ALA A 196 -12.92 7.95 -9.58
N GLY A 197 -12.79 8.66 -10.71
CA GLY A 197 -11.49 8.87 -11.38
C GLY A 197 -10.42 9.45 -10.43
N ARG A 198 -10.81 10.42 -9.59
CA ARG A 198 -9.93 10.99 -8.56
C ARG A 198 -9.44 9.96 -7.55
N GLN A 199 -10.29 9.02 -7.14
CA GLN A 199 -9.93 7.96 -6.19
C GLN A 199 -8.92 7.01 -6.82
N ARG A 200 -9.12 6.60 -8.09
CA ARG A 200 -8.13 5.81 -8.83
C ARG A 200 -6.76 6.51 -8.86
N ASP A 201 -6.73 7.80 -9.16
CA ASP A 201 -5.49 8.56 -9.26
C ASP A 201 -4.79 8.67 -7.90
N SER A 202 -5.54 8.88 -6.82
CA SER A 202 -5.02 8.81 -5.45
C SER A 202 -4.46 7.42 -5.11
N LEU A 203 -5.13 6.33 -5.51
CA LEU A 203 -4.62 4.97 -5.31
C LEU A 203 -3.29 4.76 -6.04
N LEU A 204 -3.20 5.18 -7.31
CA LEU A 204 -1.99 5.08 -8.11
C LEU A 204 -0.84 5.90 -7.52
N PHE A 205 -1.14 7.11 -7.04
CA PHE A 205 -0.18 7.97 -6.36
C PHE A 205 0.36 7.31 -5.08
N HIS A 206 -0.51 6.81 -4.21
CA HIS A 206 -0.09 6.11 -2.99
C HIS A 206 0.68 4.83 -3.28
N GLN A 207 0.32 4.10 -4.32
CA GLN A 207 1.07 2.92 -4.77
C GLN A 207 2.48 3.30 -5.24
N LYS A 208 2.61 4.39 -5.99
CA LYS A 208 3.90 4.89 -6.50
C LYS A 208 4.82 5.39 -5.39
N ILE A 209 4.28 6.10 -4.40
CA ILE A 209 5.05 6.61 -3.26
C ILE A 209 5.56 5.47 -2.37
N ARG A 210 4.74 4.43 -2.15
CA ARG A 210 5.09 3.30 -1.29
C ARG A 210 6.06 2.30 -1.93
N GLN A 211 6.22 2.36 -3.25
CA GLN A 211 7.18 1.49 -3.92
C GLN A 211 8.61 1.96 -3.60
N PRO A 212 9.41 1.13 -2.90
CA PRO A 212 10.74 1.54 -2.52
C PRO A 212 11.65 1.68 -3.75
N LYS A 213 12.66 2.53 -3.64
CA LYS A 213 13.69 2.64 -4.68
C LYS A 213 14.60 1.42 -4.61
N LEU A 214 15.05 0.94 -5.78
CA LEU A 214 15.91 -0.23 -5.89
C LEU A 214 17.18 -0.11 -5.04
N GLY A 215 17.79 1.09 -4.97
CA GLY A 215 18.94 1.35 -4.10
C GLY A 215 18.67 1.14 -2.60
N GLY A 216 17.41 1.30 -2.15
CA GLY A 216 17.02 1.06 -0.76
C GLY A 216 17.23 -0.39 -0.31
N PHE A 217 17.16 -1.36 -1.23
CA PHE A 217 17.44 -2.77 -0.93
C PHE A 217 18.87 -2.96 -0.45
N PHE A 218 19.83 -2.38 -1.18
CA PHE A 218 21.26 -2.50 -0.88
C PHE A 218 21.64 -1.77 0.41
N ILE A 219 20.93 -0.67 0.74
CA ILE A 219 21.11 0.05 2.00
C ILE A 219 20.54 -0.74 3.18
N GLN A 220 19.30 -1.23 3.07
CA GLN A 220 18.64 -1.98 4.14
C GLN A 220 19.36 -3.30 4.45
N ASN A 221 19.95 -3.94 3.44
CA ASN A 221 20.74 -5.16 3.61
C ASN A 221 22.19 -4.89 4.06
N GLY A 222 22.56 -3.63 4.32
CA GLY A 222 23.90 -3.25 4.77
C GLY A 222 25.00 -3.43 3.71
N GLN A 223 24.64 -3.58 2.43
CA GLN A 223 25.59 -3.80 1.35
C GLN A 223 26.25 -2.51 0.86
N LEU A 224 25.51 -1.39 0.92
CA LEU A 224 25.97 -0.05 0.54
C LEU A 224 25.43 0.98 1.55
N SER A 225 26.26 1.93 1.96
CA SER A 225 25.82 3.12 2.70
C SER A 225 25.03 4.07 1.80
N GLU A 226 24.29 5.00 2.42
CA GLU A 226 23.56 6.04 1.68
C GLU A 226 24.50 6.92 0.85
N VAL A 227 25.71 7.20 1.36
CA VAL A 227 26.72 8.01 0.66
C VAL A 227 27.26 7.27 -0.57
N GLU A 228 27.58 5.99 -0.45
CA GLU A 228 28.03 5.14 -1.56
C GLU A 228 26.93 4.98 -2.63
N MET A 229 25.68 4.84 -2.21
CA MET A 229 24.54 4.79 -3.11
C MET A 229 24.35 6.11 -3.88
N ALA A 230 24.43 7.25 -3.20
CA ALA A 230 24.33 8.57 -3.82
C ALA A 230 25.44 8.78 -4.88
N ARG A 231 26.66 8.35 -4.55
CA ARG A 231 27.82 8.30 -5.45
C ARG A 231 27.55 7.45 -6.70
N CYS A 232 27.03 6.23 -6.54
CA CYS A 232 26.66 5.37 -7.66
C CYS A 232 25.60 6.01 -8.57
N ILE A 233 24.60 6.67 -7.99
CA ILE A 233 23.56 7.38 -8.74
C ILE A 233 24.15 8.55 -9.54
N ALA A 234 25.06 9.33 -8.93
CA ALA A 234 25.73 10.43 -9.61
C ALA A 234 26.58 9.92 -10.80
N LEU A 235 27.32 8.84 -10.58
CA LEU A 235 28.11 8.17 -11.63
C LEU A 235 27.22 7.69 -12.78
N MET A 236 26.11 7.01 -12.47
CA MET A 236 25.13 6.55 -13.44
C MET A 236 24.61 7.71 -14.30
N ARG A 237 24.23 8.84 -13.67
CA ARG A 237 23.71 10.01 -14.38
C ARG A 237 24.74 10.59 -15.33
N ARG A 238 25.99 10.73 -14.87
CA ARG A 238 27.10 11.22 -15.70
C ARG A 238 27.37 10.29 -16.89
N HIS A 239 27.42 8.98 -16.65
CA HIS A 239 27.58 7.98 -17.72
C HIS A 239 26.43 8.07 -18.73
N ASN A 240 25.19 8.08 -18.25
CA ASN A 240 24.01 8.14 -19.11
C ASN A 240 23.89 9.44 -19.89
N SER A 241 24.42 10.57 -19.39
CA SER A 241 24.48 11.82 -20.15
C SER A 241 25.45 11.77 -21.33
N LEU A 242 26.53 10.98 -21.24
CA LEU A 242 27.50 10.80 -22.33
C LEU A 242 26.98 9.84 -23.41
N HIS A 243 26.07 8.95 -23.05
CA HIS A 243 25.48 7.93 -23.93
C HIS A 243 23.99 8.14 -24.18
N ALA A 244 23.48 9.35 -23.95
CA ALA A 244 22.11 9.70 -24.29
C ALA A 244 21.99 9.80 -25.82
N PRO A 245 20.96 9.21 -26.44
CA PRO A 245 20.69 9.45 -27.85
C PRO A 245 20.43 10.95 -28.03
N LEU A 246 21.20 11.58 -28.92
CA LEU A 246 20.91 12.91 -29.44
C LEU A 246 19.60 12.75 -30.24
N PHE A 247 18.49 13.21 -29.67
CA PHE A 247 17.23 13.38 -30.38
C PHE A 247 17.17 14.78 -30.97
#